data_AF-A0A9P8NVC6-F1
#
_entry.id   AF-A0A9P8NVC6-F1
#
_cell.length_a   1.000
_cell.length_b   1.000
_cell.length_c   1.000
_cell.angle_alpha   90.00
_cell.angle_beta   90.00
_cell.angle_gamma   90.00
#
_symmetry.space_group_name_H-M   'P 1'
#
loop_
_entity.id
_entity.type
_entity.pdbx_description
1 polymer ?
#
loop_
_entity_poly.entity_id
_entity_poly.type
_entity_poly.pdbx_seq_one_letter_code
_entity_poly.pdbx_strand_id
1 'polypeptide(L)'
;MSSLTINYNFRSFKSKAVPSKILNDVLIESCEYFKLESSRFVLKHKNQVLDLSLPLRLSNLPQGCKLDLVESTSKVQSGSGGKVVIKLQISAPEGDSSFVQPSPSKSVKEFGTENTIVQVLQEFEKSLETPLIKREALGEWKYVYQPVVQSMNKTLSTETDLNQTLKDLGLLNGNHALRLRFKVERHKIDTPTQTPVAIPKKVEPTVADIKPKAVSPVSADKPKDIPESADPIQVFVPSNEQPTDQPEDESVYEMSVDQARFYQSMLAKQAHPSTQMMTRKQREQLVPEKKPITECILRIKFPDYTQVQLVLQPDQTLGDLYNLLVSQVVVLAKDQHDQPQPVFELHSAYPTQPLLKTAQDLDKQLVADCQLPHRSLLVYRDNYKRAQYIKNEYLNSAKTLDELEEVKVSKQESTVEIKQESTASAKPQRTVSSTNEPRKVPKWLKLGKK
;
A
#
# COMPACT_ATOMS: atom_id res chain seq x y z
N MET A 1 38.16 -8.11 16.27
CA MET A 1 37.52 -8.00 14.95
C MET A 1 37.35 -9.40 14.39
N SER A 2 36.16 -9.79 13.94
CA SER A 2 35.94 -11.09 13.32
C SER A 2 36.76 -11.18 12.02
N SER A 3 37.58 -12.22 11.87
CA SER A 3 38.37 -12.49 10.66
C SER A 3 37.95 -13.80 10.03
N LEU A 4 37.85 -13.84 8.71
CA LEU A 4 37.56 -15.03 7.92
C LEU A 4 38.89 -15.54 7.33
N THR A 5 39.19 -16.82 7.48
CA THR A 5 40.42 -17.41 6.91
C THR A 5 40.06 -18.28 5.72
N ILE A 6 40.65 -18.02 4.56
CA ILE A 6 40.49 -18.82 3.34
C ILE A 6 41.78 -19.59 3.10
N ASN A 7 41.71 -20.90 2.96
CA ASN A 7 42.85 -21.76 2.68
C ASN A 7 42.85 -22.22 1.22
N TYR A 8 44.02 -22.20 0.60
CA TYR A 8 44.27 -22.76 -0.71
C TYR A 8 45.69 -23.34 -0.77
N ASN A 9 45.83 -24.63 -1.10
CA ASN A 9 47.12 -25.31 -1.26
C ASN A 9 48.16 -24.94 -0.17
N PHE A 10 47.78 -25.11 1.11
CA PHE A 10 48.58 -24.80 2.30
C PHE A 10 48.91 -23.33 2.55
N ARG A 11 48.36 -22.41 1.76
CA ARG A 11 48.42 -20.96 1.99
C ARG A 11 47.10 -20.48 2.59
N SER A 12 47.17 -19.51 3.49
CA SER A 12 45.99 -18.94 4.15
C SER A 12 45.90 -17.44 3.92
N PHE A 13 44.75 -16.98 3.44
CA PHE A 13 44.40 -15.57 3.30
C PHE A 13 43.41 -15.18 4.39
N LYS A 14 43.63 -14.06 5.07
CA LYS A 14 42.72 -13.54 6.11
C LYS A 14 41.97 -12.33 5.57
N SER A 15 40.68 -12.48 5.31
CA SER A 15 39.79 -11.38 4.94
C SER A 15 39.01 -10.88 6.16
N LYS A 16 38.63 -9.60 6.14
CA LYS A 16 37.82 -8.99 7.21
C LYS A 16 36.40 -9.57 7.16
N ALA A 17 35.96 -10.22 8.24
CA ALA A 17 34.64 -10.83 8.30
C ALA A 17 33.57 -9.78 8.67
N VAL A 18 33.09 -9.05 7.66
CA VAL A 18 31.94 -8.14 7.80
C VAL A 18 30.66 -8.94 7.53
N PRO A 19 29.66 -8.95 8.43
CA PRO A 19 28.44 -9.75 8.27
C PRO A 19 27.66 -9.47 6.97
N SER A 20 27.73 -8.23 6.46
CA SER A 20 27.06 -7.79 5.24
C SER A 20 27.82 -8.11 3.95
N LYS A 21 29.07 -8.57 4.05
CA LYS A 21 29.93 -8.86 2.90
C LYS A 21 29.45 -10.11 2.18
N ILE A 22 29.35 -10.03 0.86
CA ILE A 22 28.89 -11.13 0.01
C ILE A 22 30.02 -12.14 -0.19
N LEU A 23 29.68 -13.42 -0.18
CA LEU A 23 30.68 -14.49 -0.32
C LEU A 23 31.40 -14.44 -1.67
N ASN A 24 30.74 -14.00 -2.74
CA ASN A 24 31.39 -13.76 -4.02
C ASN A 24 32.54 -12.71 -3.93
N ASP A 25 32.37 -11.63 -3.17
CA ASP A 25 33.42 -10.62 -2.99
C ASP A 25 34.63 -11.20 -2.25
N VAL A 26 34.35 -12.05 -1.24
CA VAL A 26 35.40 -12.79 -0.53
C VAL A 26 36.16 -13.73 -1.46
N LEU A 27 35.44 -14.39 -2.38
CA LEU A 27 36.06 -15.25 -3.39
C LEU A 27 36.96 -14.44 -4.31
N ILE A 28 36.49 -13.31 -4.83
CA ILE A 28 37.28 -12.43 -5.72
C ILE A 28 38.55 -11.94 -5.02
N GLU A 29 38.43 -11.43 -3.79
CA GLU A 29 39.61 -11.00 -2.99
C GLU A 29 40.59 -12.14 -2.73
N SER A 30 40.07 -13.35 -2.46
CA SER A 30 40.91 -14.53 -2.23
C SER A 30 41.63 -14.96 -3.51
N CYS A 31 40.91 -14.99 -4.63
CA CYS A 31 41.46 -15.32 -5.95
C CYS A 31 42.51 -14.30 -6.39
N GLU A 32 42.29 -13.01 -6.14
CA GLU A 32 43.28 -11.95 -6.39
C GLU A 32 44.55 -12.18 -5.56
N TYR A 33 44.42 -12.51 -4.27
CA TYR A 33 45.57 -12.80 -3.40
C TYR A 33 46.34 -14.04 -3.84
N PHE A 34 45.65 -15.10 -4.24
CA PHE A 34 46.28 -16.35 -4.69
C PHE A 34 46.67 -16.34 -6.19
N LYS A 35 46.36 -15.27 -6.93
CA LYS A 35 46.57 -15.13 -8.38
C LYS A 35 45.86 -16.21 -9.19
N LEU A 36 44.60 -16.46 -8.85
CA LEU A 36 43.73 -17.47 -9.45
C LEU A 36 42.55 -16.82 -10.18
N GLU A 37 41.95 -17.54 -11.14
CA GLU A 37 40.74 -17.08 -11.83
C GLU A 37 39.48 -17.33 -10.99
N SER A 38 38.77 -16.28 -10.58
CA SER A 38 37.51 -16.37 -9.80
C SER A 38 36.45 -17.29 -10.42
N SER A 39 36.46 -17.45 -11.74
CA SER A 39 35.50 -18.30 -12.47
C SER A 39 35.68 -19.81 -12.24
N ARG A 40 36.86 -20.26 -11.82
CA ARG A 40 37.19 -21.70 -11.69
C ARG A 40 37.15 -22.20 -10.26
N PHE A 41 36.93 -21.34 -9.28
CA PHE A 41 36.95 -21.70 -7.87
C PHE A 41 35.59 -21.50 -7.22
N VAL A 42 35.36 -22.23 -6.14
CA VAL A 42 34.19 -22.14 -5.27
C VAL A 42 34.66 -22.23 -3.82
N LEU A 43 33.95 -21.54 -2.93
CA LEU A 43 34.21 -21.60 -1.49
C LEU A 43 33.48 -22.79 -0.86
N LYS A 44 34.21 -23.61 -0.13
CA LYS A 44 33.69 -24.76 0.61
C LYS A 44 33.92 -24.55 2.10
N HIS A 45 32.92 -24.87 2.92
CA HIS A 45 33.08 -24.97 4.36
C HIS A 45 32.84 -26.41 4.79
N LYS A 46 33.87 -27.07 5.32
CA LYS A 46 33.86 -28.49 5.69
C LYS A 46 33.46 -29.38 4.50
N ASN A 47 32.20 -29.78 4.42
CA ASN A 47 31.66 -30.61 3.34
C ASN A 47 30.59 -29.92 2.47
N GLN A 48 30.25 -28.67 2.76
CA GLN A 48 29.21 -27.94 2.03
C GLN A 48 29.81 -26.87 1.12
N VAL A 49 29.36 -26.85 -0.13
CA VAL A 49 29.60 -25.75 -1.06
C VAL A 49 28.76 -24.55 -0.61
N LEU A 50 29.39 -23.39 -0.52
CA LEU A 50 28.71 -22.17 -0.13
C LEU A 50 28.06 -21.51 -1.34
N ASP A 51 26.87 -20.96 -1.13
CA ASP A 51 26.19 -20.11 -2.09
C ASP A 51 26.85 -18.73 -2.12
N LEU A 52 27.44 -18.38 -3.26
CA LEU A 52 28.20 -17.14 -3.45
C LEU A 52 27.30 -15.90 -3.47
N SER A 53 25.99 -16.05 -3.70
CA SER A 53 25.02 -14.95 -3.72
C SER A 53 24.70 -14.40 -2.33
N LEU A 54 24.97 -15.19 -1.27
CA LEU A 54 24.57 -14.86 0.09
C LEU A 54 25.62 -14.02 0.83
N PRO A 55 25.18 -13.08 1.69
CA PRO A 55 26.07 -12.42 2.64
C PRO A 55 26.52 -13.38 3.74
N LEU A 56 27.69 -13.08 4.34
CA LEU A 56 28.33 -13.90 5.36
C LEU A 56 27.41 -14.23 6.56
N ARG A 57 26.50 -13.32 6.93
CA ARG A 57 25.52 -13.55 8.01
C ARG A 57 24.48 -14.63 7.68
N LEU A 58 24.12 -14.78 6.40
CA LEU A 58 23.07 -15.70 5.95
C LEU A 58 23.61 -17.06 5.50
N SER A 59 24.93 -17.22 5.41
CA SER A 59 25.58 -18.48 5.04
C SER A 59 25.76 -19.46 6.21
N ASN A 60 25.19 -19.17 7.38
CA ASN A 60 25.25 -20.01 8.59
C ASN A 60 26.67 -20.40 9.01
N LEU A 61 27.63 -19.53 8.77
CA LEU A 61 29.03 -19.77 9.11
C LEU A 61 29.34 -19.32 10.54
N PRO A 62 30.05 -20.14 11.35
CA PRO A 62 30.46 -19.74 12.68
C PRO A 62 31.53 -18.64 12.61
N GLN A 63 31.62 -17.83 13.66
CA GLN A 63 32.62 -16.78 13.77
C GLN A 63 34.04 -17.39 13.73
N GLY A 64 34.92 -16.80 12.91
CA GLY A 64 36.31 -17.29 12.78
C GLY A 64 36.45 -18.58 11.99
N CYS A 65 35.44 -18.97 11.21
CA CYS A 65 35.50 -20.17 10.36
C CYS A 65 36.65 -20.10 9.34
N LYS A 66 37.14 -21.30 8.99
CA LYS A 66 38.10 -21.52 7.92
C LYS A 66 37.36 -22.04 6.70
N LEU A 67 37.46 -21.33 5.58
CA LEU A 67 36.92 -21.74 4.30
C LEU A 67 38.04 -22.35 3.48
N ASP A 68 37.72 -23.38 2.70
CA ASP A 68 38.64 -23.97 1.74
C ASP A 68 38.23 -23.50 0.35
N LEU A 69 39.20 -22.99 -0.40
CA LEU A 69 39.04 -22.65 -1.80
C LEU A 69 39.31 -23.92 -2.62
N VAL A 70 38.30 -24.37 -3.37
CA VAL A 70 38.38 -25.61 -4.15
C VAL A 70 38.07 -25.29 -5.61
N GLU A 71 38.79 -25.94 -6.53
CA GLU A 71 38.45 -25.87 -7.95
C GLU A 71 37.06 -26.44 -8.20
N SER A 72 36.26 -25.71 -8.96
CA SER A 72 34.94 -26.08 -9.43
C SER A 72 35.07 -27.24 -10.40
N THR A 73 35.21 -28.45 -9.87
CA THR A 73 35.15 -29.65 -10.72
C THR A 73 33.81 -29.67 -11.43
N SER A 74 33.81 -30.13 -12.68
CA SER A 74 32.67 -30.17 -13.57
C SER A 74 31.42 -30.85 -12.99
N LYS A 75 31.51 -31.60 -11.87
CA LYS A 75 30.36 -32.14 -11.12
C LYS A 75 29.59 -31.11 -10.28
N VAL A 76 30.24 -30.04 -9.82
CA VAL A 76 29.58 -28.92 -9.11
C VAL A 76 28.95 -27.93 -10.11
N GLN A 77 29.42 -27.94 -11.36
CA GLN A 77 28.79 -27.27 -12.50
C GLN A 77 27.77 -28.15 -13.26
N SER A 78 27.75 -29.47 -13.04
CA SER A 78 26.90 -30.44 -13.79
C SER A 78 25.50 -30.60 -13.21
N GLY A 79 24.77 -29.49 -13.18
CA GLY A 79 23.32 -29.49 -12.99
C GLY A 79 22.61 -28.76 -14.13
N SER A 80 23.03 -28.98 -15.39
CA SER A 80 22.60 -28.18 -16.55
C SER A 80 23.09 -26.73 -16.47
N GLY A 81 23.33 -26.05 -17.60
CA GLY A 81 23.81 -24.66 -17.61
C GLY A 81 22.98 -23.83 -16.63
N GLY A 82 23.64 -23.28 -15.61
CA GLY A 82 23.00 -22.79 -14.38
C GLY A 82 21.80 -21.91 -14.70
N LYS A 83 20.60 -22.47 -14.55
CA LYS A 83 19.37 -21.70 -14.73
C LYS A 83 19.09 -20.97 -13.43
N VAL A 84 18.94 -19.66 -13.55
CA VAL A 84 18.68 -18.75 -12.44
C VAL A 84 17.28 -18.21 -12.62
N VAL A 85 16.41 -18.46 -11.64
CA VAL A 85 15.06 -17.89 -11.64
C VAL A 85 15.12 -16.53 -10.97
N ILE A 86 14.81 -15.48 -11.71
CA ILE A 86 14.81 -14.10 -11.21
C ILE A 86 13.38 -13.60 -11.08
N LYS A 87 13.04 -13.12 -9.89
CA LYS A 87 11.83 -12.34 -9.62
C LYS A 87 12.18 -10.86 -9.60
N LEU A 88 11.62 -10.08 -10.52
CA LEU A 88 11.79 -8.64 -10.58
C LEU A 88 10.73 -7.93 -9.72
N GLN A 89 11.15 -7.26 -8.65
CA GLN A 89 10.30 -6.39 -7.84
C GLN A 89 10.48 -4.95 -8.28
N ILE A 90 9.51 -4.41 -9.00
CA ILE A 90 9.56 -3.02 -9.45
C ILE A 90 8.91 -2.13 -8.40
N SER A 91 9.66 -1.17 -7.88
CA SER A 91 9.11 -0.08 -7.07
C SER A 91 8.69 1.07 -7.97
N ALA A 92 7.54 1.68 -7.66
CA ALA A 92 7.02 2.81 -8.43
C ALA A 92 8.06 3.96 -8.48
N PRO A 93 8.35 4.54 -9.66
CA PRO A 93 9.13 5.75 -9.77
C PRO A 93 8.43 6.88 -9.01
N GLU A 94 9.18 7.59 -8.18
CA GLU A 94 8.67 8.72 -7.42
C GLU A 94 8.26 9.86 -8.39
N GLY A 95 7.03 10.34 -8.29
CA GLY A 95 6.51 11.43 -9.11
C GLY A 95 5.96 11.04 -10.49
N ASP A 96 6.02 9.76 -10.87
CA ASP A 96 5.44 9.30 -12.15
C ASP A 96 3.99 8.81 -11.99
N SER A 97 3.02 9.66 -12.31
CA SER A 97 1.60 9.31 -12.32
C SER A 97 1.20 8.34 -13.44
N SER A 98 2.07 8.09 -14.42
CA SER A 98 1.84 7.18 -15.55
C SER A 98 2.42 5.78 -15.32
N PHE A 99 3.10 5.54 -14.19
CA PHE A 99 3.66 4.23 -13.89
C PHE A 99 2.56 3.29 -13.38
N VAL A 100 2.15 2.35 -14.22
CA VAL A 100 1.30 1.22 -13.81
C VAL A 100 2.20 0.08 -13.35
N GLN A 101 2.07 -0.33 -12.10
CA GLN A 101 2.83 -1.46 -11.58
C GLN A 101 2.38 -2.74 -12.31
N PRO A 102 3.30 -3.47 -12.96
CA PRO A 102 2.92 -4.64 -13.73
C PRO A 102 2.52 -5.81 -12.82
N SER A 103 1.65 -6.69 -13.35
CA SER A 103 1.11 -7.83 -12.60
C SER A 103 2.20 -8.74 -12.02
N PRO A 104 2.07 -9.20 -10.75
CA PRO A 104 3.07 -10.04 -10.09
C PRO A 104 3.27 -11.41 -10.78
N SER A 105 2.32 -11.84 -11.61
CA SER A 105 2.41 -13.12 -12.34
C SER A 105 3.39 -13.08 -13.52
N LYS A 106 3.74 -11.89 -14.05
CA LYS A 106 4.67 -11.73 -15.18
C LYS A 106 6.09 -11.34 -14.76
N SER A 107 6.35 -11.23 -13.45
CA SER A 107 7.62 -10.71 -12.93
C SER A 107 8.64 -11.77 -12.53
N VAL A 108 8.43 -13.04 -12.91
CA VAL A 108 9.35 -14.15 -12.67
C VAL A 108 9.79 -14.77 -14.00
N LYS A 109 11.09 -14.89 -14.23
CA LYS A 109 11.68 -15.49 -15.44
C LYS A 109 12.94 -16.28 -15.16
N GLU A 110 13.25 -17.23 -16.03
CA GLU A 110 14.49 -18.02 -16.00
C GLU A 110 15.54 -17.41 -16.92
N PHE A 111 16.78 -17.30 -16.44
CA PHE A 111 17.93 -16.76 -17.17
C PHE A 111 19.14 -17.69 -17.03
N GLY A 112 20.07 -17.61 -17.98
CA GLY A 112 21.38 -18.25 -17.85
C GLY A 112 22.36 -17.39 -17.04
N THR A 113 23.35 -18.00 -16.40
CA THR A 113 24.40 -17.31 -15.62
C THR A 113 25.20 -16.28 -16.41
N GLU A 114 25.29 -16.45 -17.73
CA GLU A 114 26.04 -15.58 -18.63
C GLU A 114 25.29 -14.28 -19.00
N ASN A 115 24.00 -14.20 -18.69
CA ASN A 115 23.19 -13.05 -19.04
C ASN A 115 23.61 -11.83 -18.20
N THR A 116 23.65 -10.66 -18.82
CA THR A 116 23.90 -9.40 -18.11
C THR A 116 22.63 -8.84 -17.49
N ILE A 117 22.74 -7.99 -16.47
CA ILE A 117 21.57 -7.37 -15.84
C ILE A 117 20.79 -6.52 -16.86
N VAL A 118 21.47 -5.84 -17.79
CA VAL A 118 20.80 -5.15 -18.91
C VAL A 118 19.96 -6.12 -19.74
N GLN A 119 20.49 -7.28 -20.12
CA GLN A 119 19.73 -8.28 -20.89
C GLN A 119 18.52 -8.80 -20.09
N VAL A 120 18.70 -9.05 -18.80
CA VAL A 120 17.60 -9.43 -17.89
C VAL A 120 16.51 -8.36 -17.88
N LEU A 121 16.88 -7.09 -17.73
CA LEU A 121 15.93 -5.97 -17.76
C LEU A 121 15.24 -5.83 -19.13
N GLN A 122 15.96 -6.03 -20.24
CA GLN A 122 15.40 -5.99 -21.60
C GLN A 122 14.35 -7.09 -21.81
N GLU A 123 14.61 -8.28 -21.31
CA GLU A 123 13.63 -9.37 -21.37
C GLU A 123 12.41 -9.13 -20.50
N PHE A 124 12.57 -8.48 -19.34
CA PHE A 124 11.44 -8.06 -18.52
C PHE A 124 10.64 -6.93 -19.18
N GLU A 125 11.30 -5.96 -19.81
CA GLU A 125 10.66 -4.88 -20.58
C GLU A 125 9.79 -5.43 -21.71
N LYS A 126 10.30 -6.41 -22.48
CA LYS A 126 9.51 -7.12 -23.50
C LYS A 126 8.30 -7.86 -22.93
N SER A 127 8.41 -8.40 -21.73
CA SER A 127 7.35 -9.21 -21.10
C SER A 127 6.27 -8.39 -20.41
N LEU A 128 6.67 -7.24 -19.88
CA LEU A 128 5.83 -6.35 -19.08
C LEU A 128 5.29 -5.18 -19.90
N GLU A 129 5.69 -5.06 -21.17
CA GLU A 129 5.32 -3.97 -22.08
C GLU A 129 5.53 -2.59 -21.46
N THR A 130 6.53 -2.46 -20.57
CA THR A 130 6.80 -1.26 -19.78
C THR A 130 8.28 -0.89 -19.93
N PRO A 131 8.61 0.38 -20.25
CA PRO A 131 10.00 0.80 -20.38
C PRO A 131 10.70 0.81 -19.02
N LEU A 132 11.73 -0.05 -18.86
CA LEU A 132 12.48 -0.22 -17.61
C LEU A 132 13.90 0.37 -17.68
N ILE A 133 14.50 0.48 -18.86
CA ILE A 133 15.92 0.82 -19.00
C ILE A 133 16.13 2.32 -19.22
N LYS A 134 15.33 2.93 -20.09
CA LYS A 134 15.31 4.38 -20.31
C LYS A 134 13.86 4.82 -20.41
N ARG A 135 13.40 5.56 -19.42
CA ARG A 135 12.07 6.16 -19.40
C ARG A 135 12.25 7.66 -19.38
N GLU A 136 11.59 8.33 -20.32
CA GLU A 136 11.52 9.79 -20.36
C GLU A 136 10.05 10.17 -20.17
N ALA A 137 9.77 11.08 -19.24
CA ALA A 137 8.47 11.72 -19.13
C ALA A 137 8.64 13.21 -19.45
N LEU A 138 7.91 13.69 -20.46
CA LEU A 138 7.90 15.10 -20.84
C LEU A 138 6.74 15.80 -20.13
N GLY A 139 7.06 16.78 -19.29
CA GLY A 139 6.12 17.74 -18.69
C GLY A 139 6.68 19.16 -18.80
N GLU A 140 6.56 19.98 -17.76
CA GLU A 140 7.29 21.27 -17.64
C GLU A 140 8.81 21.08 -17.58
N TRP A 141 9.26 19.91 -17.12
CA TRP A 141 10.65 19.48 -17.07
C TRP A 141 10.80 18.16 -17.83
N LYS A 142 11.99 17.91 -18.40
CA LYS A 142 12.33 16.60 -18.94
C LYS A 142 12.79 15.71 -17.78
N TYR A 143 11.98 14.72 -17.40
CA TYR A 143 12.35 13.73 -16.39
C TYR A 143 13.00 12.53 -17.07
N VAL A 144 14.24 12.22 -16.71
CA VAL A 144 14.96 11.02 -17.16
C VAL A 144 15.06 10.08 -15.97
N TYR A 145 14.49 8.89 -16.08
CA TYR A 145 14.54 7.87 -15.04
C TYR A 145 15.69 6.90 -15.33
N GLN A 146 16.65 6.81 -14.41
CA GLN A 146 17.75 5.86 -14.45
C GLN A 146 17.41 4.61 -13.61
N PRO A 147 17.58 3.39 -14.15
CA PRO A 147 17.33 2.17 -13.41
C PRO A 147 18.42 1.92 -12.36
N VAL A 148 17.99 1.69 -11.12
CA VAL A 148 18.83 1.29 -10.01
C VAL A 148 18.41 -0.10 -9.57
N VAL A 149 19.25 -1.10 -9.84
CA VAL A 149 18.98 -2.50 -9.52
C VAL A 149 19.63 -2.85 -8.20
N GLN A 150 18.84 -3.29 -7.23
CA GLN A 150 19.34 -3.82 -5.97
C GLN A 150 19.28 -5.35 -5.99
N SER A 151 20.45 -5.98 -5.83
CA SER A 151 20.62 -7.42 -5.61
C SER A 151 21.15 -7.64 -4.19
N MET A 152 20.29 -8.13 -3.28
CA MET A 152 20.60 -8.25 -1.85
C MET A 152 21.14 -6.93 -1.26
N ASN A 153 22.44 -6.89 -0.93
CA ASN A 153 23.12 -5.72 -0.35
C ASN A 153 23.85 -4.86 -1.38
N LYS A 154 23.93 -5.29 -2.65
CA LYS A 154 24.56 -4.54 -3.75
C LYS A 154 23.53 -3.71 -4.49
N THR A 155 23.86 -2.44 -4.69
CA THR A 155 23.08 -1.50 -5.49
C THR A 155 23.86 -1.17 -6.74
N LEU A 156 23.29 -1.44 -7.90
CA LEU A 156 23.87 -1.29 -9.22
C LEU A 156 23.18 -0.10 -9.89
N SER A 157 23.91 1.00 -10.02
CA SER A 157 23.38 2.26 -10.58
C SER A 157 24.15 2.70 -11.83
N THR A 158 25.40 2.26 -12.00
CA THR A 158 26.28 2.66 -13.10
C THR A 158 26.08 1.76 -14.31
N GLU A 159 26.32 2.27 -15.52
CA GLU A 159 26.26 1.45 -16.74
C GLU A 159 27.22 0.25 -16.70
N THR A 160 28.41 0.41 -16.11
CA THR A 160 29.36 -0.68 -15.88
C THR A 160 28.81 -1.76 -14.95
N ASP A 161 28.06 -1.35 -13.92
CA ASP A 161 27.47 -2.26 -12.93
C ASP A 161 26.32 -3.05 -13.53
N LEU A 162 25.51 -2.41 -14.39
CA LEU A 162 24.41 -3.05 -15.11
C LEU A 162 24.90 -4.03 -16.20
N ASN A 163 26.13 -3.84 -16.70
CA ASN A 163 26.74 -4.75 -17.67
C ASN A 163 27.40 -5.98 -17.02
N GLN A 164 27.41 -6.09 -15.69
CA GLN A 164 27.89 -7.29 -15.00
C GLN A 164 26.99 -8.50 -15.29
N THR A 165 27.59 -9.69 -15.36
CA THR A 165 26.84 -10.93 -15.54
C THR A 165 26.21 -11.39 -14.22
N LEU A 166 25.17 -12.22 -14.29
CA LEU A 166 24.59 -12.85 -13.10
C LEU A 166 25.64 -13.67 -12.32
N LYS A 167 26.57 -14.31 -13.04
CA LYS A 167 27.72 -15.02 -12.46
C LYS A 167 28.63 -14.09 -11.65
N ASP A 168 28.93 -12.90 -12.16
CA ASP A 168 29.77 -11.90 -11.47
C ASP A 168 29.09 -11.33 -10.22
N LEU A 169 27.78 -11.41 -10.13
CA LEU A 169 27.02 -11.10 -8.91
C LEU A 169 26.96 -12.26 -7.91
N GLY A 170 27.44 -13.44 -8.29
CA GLY A 170 27.37 -14.66 -7.48
C GLY A 170 26.06 -15.42 -7.62
N LEU A 171 25.20 -15.04 -8.58
CA LEU A 171 23.90 -15.67 -8.84
C LEU A 171 24.12 -16.87 -9.77
N LEU A 172 24.49 -18.01 -9.19
CA LEU A 172 24.84 -19.21 -9.95
C LEU A 172 23.65 -20.14 -10.22
N ASN A 173 22.71 -20.22 -9.28
CA ASN A 173 21.56 -21.12 -9.32
C ASN A 173 20.45 -20.68 -8.35
N GLY A 174 19.24 -21.21 -8.55
CA GLY A 174 18.12 -21.03 -7.62
C GLY A 174 17.27 -19.79 -7.89
N ASN A 175 16.51 -19.38 -6.87
CA ASN A 175 15.51 -18.31 -6.95
C ASN A 175 16.04 -17.03 -6.31
N HIS A 176 16.13 -15.97 -7.09
CA HIS A 176 16.65 -14.67 -6.66
C HIS A 176 15.65 -13.57 -6.90
N ALA A 177 15.63 -12.56 -6.03
CA ALA A 177 14.80 -11.38 -6.19
C ALA A 177 15.67 -10.15 -6.49
N LEU A 178 15.42 -9.50 -7.62
CA LEU A 178 16.03 -8.22 -7.97
C LEU A 178 15.02 -7.11 -7.75
N ARG A 179 15.40 -6.08 -7.00
CA ARG A 179 14.55 -4.91 -6.78
C ARG A 179 14.97 -3.80 -7.72
N LEU A 180 14.07 -3.38 -8.62
CA LEU A 180 14.29 -2.28 -9.53
C LEU A 180 13.68 -1.00 -8.96
N ARG A 181 14.53 0.00 -8.75
CA ARG A 181 14.21 1.37 -8.37
C ARG A 181 14.55 2.30 -9.52
N PHE A 182 13.99 3.51 -9.50
CA PHE A 182 14.30 4.53 -10.49
C PHE A 182 14.85 5.77 -9.78
N LYS A 183 16.00 6.25 -10.22
CA LYS A 183 16.53 7.56 -9.83
C LYS A 183 16.07 8.59 -10.85
N VAL A 184 15.49 9.68 -10.37
CA VAL A 184 14.92 10.74 -11.24
C VAL A 184 15.95 11.85 -11.44
N GLU A 185 16.32 12.12 -12.68
CA GLU A 185 17.09 13.30 -13.06
C GLU A 185 16.17 14.30 -13.80
N ARG A 186 16.19 15.57 -13.37
CA ARG A 186 15.37 16.64 -13.93
C ARG A 186 16.24 17.52 -14.81
N HIS A 187 15.96 17.55 -16.11
CA HIS A 187 16.59 18.46 -17.05
C HIS A 187 15.66 19.63 -17.38
N LYS A 188 16.22 20.84 -17.38
CA LYS A 188 15.57 22.03 -17.94
C LYS A 188 15.44 21.82 -19.46
N ILE A 189 14.26 22.05 -20.02
CA ILE A 189 14.09 22.05 -21.47
C ILE A 189 14.67 23.37 -21.96
N ASP A 190 15.89 23.32 -22.51
CA ASP A 190 16.49 24.49 -23.18
C ASP A 190 15.74 24.71 -24.50
N THR A 191 14.74 25.60 -24.46
CA THR A 191 14.16 26.17 -25.69
C THR A 191 15.26 26.85 -26.50
N PRO A 192 15.49 26.48 -27.78
CA PRO A 192 16.41 27.20 -28.62
C PRO A 192 15.91 28.63 -28.85
N THR A 193 16.76 29.57 -28.43
CA THR A 193 16.86 30.98 -28.77
C THR A 193 15.87 31.46 -29.84
N GLN A 194 14.82 32.18 -29.42
CA GLN A 194 14.34 33.33 -30.16
C GLN A 194 14.68 34.59 -29.36
N THR A 195 15.30 35.52 -30.09
CA THR A 195 15.80 36.85 -29.73
C THR A 195 14.99 37.61 -28.67
N PRO A 196 15.65 38.25 -27.69
CA PRO A 196 14.97 39.08 -26.70
C PRO A 196 14.61 40.44 -27.32
N VAL A 197 13.31 40.74 -27.44
CA VAL A 197 12.83 42.13 -27.52
C VAL A 197 12.64 42.64 -26.09
N ALA A 198 13.28 43.77 -25.82
CA ALA A 198 13.45 44.42 -24.53
C ALA A 198 12.19 45.24 -24.14
N ILE A 199 11.75 45.25 -22.86
CA ILE A 199 11.82 46.36 -21.85
C ILE A 199 10.48 46.31 -21.04
N PRO A 200 10.38 46.64 -19.73
CA PRO A 200 11.24 46.41 -18.57
C PRO A 200 10.46 45.96 -17.29
N LYS A 201 11.19 45.74 -16.19
CA LYS A 201 10.69 45.50 -14.81
C LYS A 201 10.48 46.80 -14.01
N LYS A 202 9.72 46.65 -12.91
CA LYS A 202 9.69 47.40 -11.62
C LYS A 202 8.68 48.56 -11.63
N VAL A 203 7.76 48.70 -10.65
CA VAL A 203 8.01 49.14 -9.25
C VAL A 203 6.93 48.64 -8.26
N GLU A 204 7.37 48.14 -7.10
CA GLU A 204 6.74 48.24 -5.77
C GLU A 204 7.61 49.21 -4.93
N PRO A 205 7.23 49.76 -3.76
CA PRO A 205 6.00 49.60 -2.96
C PRO A 205 5.45 50.95 -2.42
N THR A 206 4.44 50.98 -1.53
CA THR A 206 4.41 51.76 -0.26
C THR A 206 3.15 51.43 0.56
N VAL A 207 3.35 51.35 1.88
CA VAL A 207 2.49 50.92 2.98
C VAL A 207 1.76 52.10 3.64
N ALA A 208 0.51 51.92 4.08
CA ALA A 208 -0.14 52.58 5.24
C ALA A 208 -1.46 51.81 5.54
N ASP A 209 -1.55 50.94 6.55
CA ASP A 209 -1.77 51.19 8.00
C ASP A 209 -3.14 51.83 8.33
N ILE A 210 -4.14 51.01 8.69
CA ILE A 210 -5.14 51.28 9.75
C ILE A 210 -5.59 49.94 10.38
N LYS A 211 -5.36 49.80 11.70
CA LYS A 211 -5.79 48.70 12.59
C LYS A 211 -7.20 48.99 13.21
N PRO A 212 -7.78 48.12 14.07
CA PRO A 212 -9.12 47.55 13.91
C PRO A 212 -10.17 48.16 14.87
N LYS A 213 -11.44 47.82 14.71
CA LYS A 213 -12.45 48.04 15.76
C LYS A 213 -13.39 46.84 15.91
N ALA A 214 -13.27 46.20 17.06
CA ALA A 214 -14.17 45.16 17.57
C ALA A 214 -15.41 45.80 18.23
N VAL A 215 -16.56 45.14 18.11
CA VAL A 215 -17.63 45.17 19.13
C VAL A 215 -18.37 43.81 19.08
N SER A 216 -18.42 43.12 20.22
CA SER A 216 -19.21 41.91 20.54
C SER A 216 -20.54 42.32 21.25
N PRO A 217 -21.27 41.44 21.97
CA PRO A 217 -22.09 40.26 21.61
C PRO A 217 -23.57 40.44 22.12
N VAL A 218 -24.31 39.33 22.34
CA VAL A 218 -25.53 39.06 23.18
C VAL A 218 -26.65 38.40 22.34
N SER A 219 -26.86 37.07 22.38
CA SER A 219 -27.68 36.22 23.32
C SER A 219 -29.19 36.46 23.19
N ALA A 220 -30.16 35.52 23.18
CA ALA A 220 -30.36 34.07 23.39
C ALA A 220 -31.63 33.70 22.54
N ASP A 221 -32.07 32.47 22.24
CA ASP A 221 -32.43 31.34 23.11
C ASP A 221 -32.87 30.12 22.24
N LYS A 222 -32.83 28.90 22.78
CA LYS A 222 -33.20 27.60 22.17
C LYS A 222 -34.74 27.35 22.23
N PRO A 223 -35.40 26.49 21.40
CA PRO A 223 -35.15 25.02 21.40
C PRO A 223 -35.37 24.23 20.08
N LYS A 224 -34.69 23.08 20.04
CA LYS A 224 -34.96 21.81 19.32
C LYS A 224 -35.97 21.81 18.16
N ASP A 225 -35.47 21.55 16.95
CA ASP A 225 -36.03 20.54 16.04
C ASP A 225 -34.94 20.05 15.07
N ILE A 226 -35.09 18.79 14.66
CA ILE A 226 -34.22 18.04 13.76
C ILE A 226 -34.20 18.74 12.38
N PRO A 227 -33.07 19.21 11.84
CA PRO A 227 -33.03 19.58 10.43
C PRO A 227 -32.64 18.34 9.62
N GLU A 228 -33.69 17.60 9.25
CA GLU A 228 -33.76 16.82 8.03
C GLU A 228 -33.56 17.79 6.85
N SER A 229 -32.31 18.08 6.54
CA SER A 229 -31.93 18.83 5.33
C SER A 229 -31.16 17.87 4.43
N ALA A 230 -31.93 17.00 3.77
CA ALA A 230 -31.41 16.15 2.71
C ALA A 230 -31.24 17.01 1.45
N ASP A 231 -30.17 17.80 1.41
CA ASP A 231 -29.64 18.22 0.10
C ASP A 231 -29.23 16.93 -0.62
N PRO A 232 -29.81 16.63 -1.80
CA PRO A 232 -29.59 15.34 -2.48
C PRO A 232 -28.15 15.16 -2.96
N ILE A 233 -27.35 16.24 -2.95
CA ILE A 233 -25.97 16.29 -3.45
C ILE A 233 -25.09 17.00 -2.41
N GLN A 234 -24.11 16.30 -1.85
CA GLN A 234 -23.10 16.88 -0.95
C GLN A 234 -21.70 16.63 -1.51
N VAL A 235 -20.83 17.63 -1.45
CA VAL A 235 -19.46 17.53 -1.97
C VAL A 235 -18.46 17.63 -0.82
N PHE A 236 -17.48 16.74 -0.84
CA PHE A 236 -16.44 16.64 0.16
C PHE A 236 -15.06 16.79 -0.49
N VAL A 237 -14.23 17.65 0.09
CA VAL A 237 -12.86 17.90 -0.36
C VAL A 237 -11.90 17.43 0.72
N PRO A 238 -10.77 16.78 0.36
CA PRO A 238 -9.77 16.39 1.35
C PRO A 238 -9.19 17.61 2.08
N SER A 239 -9.18 17.54 3.42
CA SER A 239 -8.41 18.49 4.22
C SER A 239 -6.92 18.22 4.04
N ASN A 240 -6.11 19.27 4.03
CA ASN A 240 -4.65 19.13 4.03
C ASN A 240 -4.08 18.95 5.45
N GLU A 241 -4.95 18.81 6.44
CA GLU A 241 -4.56 18.53 7.82
C GLU A 241 -4.25 17.04 7.96
N GLN A 242 -3.02 16.72 8.39
CA GLN A 242 -2.70 15.34 8.71
C GLN A 242 -3.54 14.89 9.91
N PRO A 243 -4.15 13.70 9.87
CA PRO A 243 -4.78 13.14 11.04
C PRO A 243 -3.73 13.09 12.14
N THR A 244 -4.02 13.76 13.25
CA THR A 244 -3.16 13.68 14.44
C THR A 244 -3.43 12.31 15.03
N ASP A 245 -2.54 11.35 14.78
CA ASP A 245 -2.54 10.07 15.49
C ASP A 245 -2.37 10.39 16.97
N GLN A 246 -3.47 10.36 17.71
CA GLN A 246 -3.39 10.38 19.16
C GLN A 246 -2.71 9.08 19.58
N PRO A 247 -1.77 9.12 20.55
CA PRO A 247 -1.21 7.89 21.08
C PRO A 247 -2.35 7.07 21.67
N GLU A 248 -2.71 5.98 21.00
CA GLU A 248 -3.66 5.00 21.51
C GLU A 248 -3.02 4.31 22.72
N ASP A 249 -3.78 4.14 23.80
CA ASP A 249 -3.32 3.41 24.97
C ASP A 249 -3.07 1.93 24.61
N GLU A 250 -1.97 1.35 25.10
CA GLU A 250 -1.61 -0.04 24.80
C GLU A 250 -2.68 -1.05 25.27
N SER A 251 -3.55 -0.66 26.21
CA SER A 251 -4.69 -1.45 26.69
C SER A 251 -5.71 -1.78 25.60
N VAL A 252 -5.82 -0.97 24.53
CA VAL A 252 -6.70 -1.23 23.38
C VAL A 252 -6.32 -2.53 22.67
N TYR A 253 -5.04 -2.90 22.72
CA TYR A 253 -4.51 -4.12 22.11
C TYR A 253 -4.58 -5.32 23.06
N GLU A 254 -4.98 -5.14 24.32
CA GLU A 254 -5.17 -6.22 25.28
C GLU A 254 -6.60 -6.78 25.23
N MET A 255 -6.73 -8.10 25.05
CA MET A 255 -8.02 -8.78 25.00
C MET A 255 -8.74 -8.71 26.35
N SER A 256 -9.91 -8.06 26.39
CA SER A 256 -10.75 -8.04 27.58
C SER A 256 -11.34 -9.42 27.90
N VAL A 257 -11.66 -9.67 29.18
CA VAL A 257 -12.29 -10.92 29.65
C VAL A 257 -13.61 -11.20 28.93
N ASP A 258 -14.39 -10.15 28.63
CA ASP A 258 -15.68 -10.31 27.94
C ASP A 258 -15.49 -10.63 26.45
N GLN A 259 -14.50 -10.01 25.80
CA GLN A 259 -14.12 -10.36 24.43
C GLN A 259 -13.59 -11.80 24.35
N ALA A 260 -12.79 -12.23 25.33
CA ALA A 260 -12.30 -13.60 25.43
C ALA A 260 -13.43 -14.63 25.61
N ARG A 261 -14.43 -14.32 26.45
CA ARG A 261 -15.63 -15.17 26.62
C ARG A 261 -16.46 -15.24 25.34
N PHE A 262 -16.64 -14.12 24.65
CA PHE A 262 -17.32 -14.08 23.36
C PHE A 262 -16.59 -14.94 22.32
N TYR A 263 -15.27 -14.78 22.20
CA TYR A 263 -14.43 -15.56 21.29
C TYR A 263 -14.47 -17.06 21.61
N GLN A 264 -14.40 -17.44 22.89
CA GLN A 264 -14.56 -18.83 23.32
C GLN A 264 -15.93 -19.40 22.91
N SER A 265 -17.00 -18.62 23.05
CA SER A 265 -18.36 -19.05 22.63
C SER A 265 -18.47 -19.20 21.10
N MET A 266 -17.80 -18.35 20.34
CA MET A 266 -17.74 -18.42 18.88
C MET A 266 -16.99 -19.67 18.42
N LEU A 267 -15.82 -19.96 19.02
CA LEU A 267 -15.06 -21.17 18.74
C LEU A 267 -15.83 -22.44 19.13
N ALA A 268 -16.53 -22.45 20.26
CA ALA A 268 -17.35 -23.59 20.65
C ALA A 268 -18.46 -23.89 19.63
N LYS A 269 -19.09 -22.85 19.06
CA LYS A 269 -20.09 -22.98 17.98
C LYS A 269 -19.47 -23.48 16.66
N GLN A 270 -18.22 -23.10 16.36
CA GLN A 270 -17.51 -23.54 15.16
C GLN A 270 -16.91 -24.95 15.29
N ALA A 271 -16.47 -25.34 16.49
CA ALA A 271 -15.87 -26.64 16.78
C ALA A 271 -16.91 -27.77 16.90
N HIS A 272 -18.14 -27.42 17.28
CA HIS A 272 -19.31 -28.28 17.16
C HIS A 272 -20.26 -27.73 16.10
N PRO A 273 -19.87 -27.70 14.81
CA PRO A 273 -20.81 -27.39 13.76
C PRO A 273 -21.85 -28.50 13.83
N SER A 274 -23.09 -28.17 14.17
CA SER A 274 -24.17 -29.14 14.28
C SER A 274 -24.13 -30.04 13.04
N THR A 275 -23.71 -31.30 13.21
CA THR A 275 -23.64 -32.32 12.16
C THR A 275 -25.02 -32.75 11.69
N GLN A 276 -26.07 -32.17 12.29
CA GLN A 276 -27.44 -32.32 11.85
C GLN A 276 -27.62 -31.60 10.51
N MET A 277 -27.98 -32.36 9.47
CA MET A 277 -28.37 -31.78 8.19
C MET A 277 -29.47 -30.74 8.41
N MET A 278 -29.20 -29.48 8.07
CA MET A 278 -30.21 -28.43 8.12
C MET A 278 -31.37 -28.79 7.20
N THR A 279 -32.57 -28.80 7.76
CA THR A 279 -33.79 -28.97 6.98
C THR A 279 -33.97 -27.78 6.03
N ARG A 280 -34.67 -27.98 4.91
CA ARG A 280 -35.01 -26.90 3.95
C ARG A 280 -35.64 -25.69 4.65
N LYS A 281 -36.52 -25.94 5.62
CA LYS A 281 -37.18 -24.91 6.45
C LYS A 281 -36.20 -24.12 7.32
N GLN A 282 -35.18 -24.79 7.89
CA GLN A 282 -34.12 -24.10 8.66
C GLN A 282 -33.21 -23.27 7.75
N ARG A 283 -32.93 -23.72 6.53
CA ARG A 283 -32.17 -22.92 5.55
C ARG A 283 -32.95 -21.67 5.15
N GLU A 284 -34.24 -21.80 4.85
CA GLU A 284 -35.10 -20.66 4.49
C GLU A 284 -35.25 -19.65 5.64
N GLN A 285 -35.24 -20.09 6.91
CA GLN A 285 -35.28 -19.20 8.08
C GLN A 285 -33.93 -18.55 8.43
N LEU A 286 -32.80 -19.18 8.05
CA LEU A 286 -31.46 -18.65 8.27
C LEU A 286 -30.95 -17.81 7.11
N VAL A 287 -31.64 -17.82 5.96
CA VAL A 287 -31.45 -16.76 4.97
C VAL A 287 -31.83 -15.47 5.68
N PRO A 288 -30.86 -14.56 5.95
CA PRO A 288 -31.19 -13.30 6.59
C PRO A 288 -32.24 -12.63 5.72
N GLU A 289 -33.38 -12.26 6.32
CA GLU A 289 -34.32 -11.35 5.68
C GLU A 289 -33.55 -10.06 5.41
N LYS A 290 -33.06 -9.93 4.18
CA LYS A 290 -32.34 -8.73 3.74
C LYS A 290 -33.36 -7.60 3.88
N LYS A 291 -33.17 -6.75 4.87
CA LYS A 291 -34.00 -5.55 5.05
C LYS A 291 -34.03 -4.83 3.70
N PRO A 292 -35.21 -4.47 3.18
CA PRO A 292 -35.30 -3.79 1.89
C PRO A 292 -34.50 -2.50 1.97
N ILE A 293 -33.56 -2.33 1.04
CA ILE A 293 -32.75 -1.11 0.94
C ILE A 293 -33.70 0.00 0.53
N THR A 294 -34.01 0.90 1.47
CA THR A 294 -34.99 1.98 1.26
C THR A 294 -34.38 3.19 0.54
N GLU A 295 -33.06 3.36 0.65
CA GLU A 295 -32.30 4.44 0.02
C GLU A 295 -30.90 3.94 -0.36
N CYS A 296 -30.34 4.48 -1.44
CA CYS A 296 -29.00 4.18 -1.92
C CYS A 296 -28.15 5.45 -1.85
N ILE A 297 -27.20 5.49 -0.90
CA ILE A 297 -26.22 6.55 -0.76
C ILE A 297 -25.00 6.18 -1.60
N LEU A 298 -24.83 6.86 -2.74
CA LEU A 298 -23.70 6.67 -3.63
C LEU A 298 -22.66 7.76 -3.40
N ARG A 299 -21.42 7.36 -3.13
CA ARG A 299 -20.28 8.28 -3.04
C ARG A 299 -19.41 8.10 -4.26
N ILE A 300 -19.17 9.16 -5.02
CA ILE A 300 -18.37 9.13 -6.25
C ILE A 300 -17.07 9.86 -5.99
N LYS A 301 -15.96 9.14 -6.09
CA LYS A 301 -14.61 9.66 -5.95
C LYS A 301 -14.06 10.07 -7.32
N PHE A 302 -13.65 11.33 -7.42
CA PHE A 302 -13.04 11.91 -8.61
C PHE A 302 -11.50 11.82 -8.58
N PRO A 303 -10.82 12.00 -9.73
CA PRO A 303 -9.36 11.99 -9.82
C PRO A 303 -8.65 13.09 -9.02
N ASP A 304 -9.35 14.18 -8.71
CA ASP A 304 -8.89 15.29 -7.87
C ASP A 304 -9.10 15.03 -6.37
N TYR A 305 -9.44 13.79 -5.99
CA TYR A 305 -9.79 13.34 -4.63
C TYR A 305 -11.06 13.94 -4.05
N THR A 306 -11.80 14.73 -4.81
CA THR A 306 -13.13 15.19 -4.39
C THR A 306 -14.10 14.01 -4.36
N GLN A 307 -15.02 14.04 -3.41
CA GLN A 307 -16.03 13.01 -3.22
C GLN A 307 -17.41 13.63 -3.26
N VAL A 308 -18.27 13.15 -4.15
CA VAL A 308 -19.67 13.60 -4.24
C VAL A 308 -20.57 12.52 -3.67
N GLN A 309 -21.35 12.86 -2.66
CA GLN A 309 -22.37 11.99 -2.10
C GLN A 309 -23.73 12.34 -2.70
N LEU A 310 -24.42 11.31 -3.17
CA LEU A 310 -25.74 11.37 -3.78
C LEU A 310 -26.67 10.41 -3.06
N VAL A 311 -27.93 10.79 -2.90
CA VAL A 311 -28.98 9.91 -2.38
C VAL A 311 -29.96 9.60 -3.51
N LEU A 312 -30.07 8.31 -3.85
CA LEU A 312 -30.92 7.80 -4.92
C LEU A 312 -31.86 6.72 -4.37
N GLN A 313 -32.96 6.48 -5.09
CA GLN A 313 -33.93 5.43 -4.77
C GLN A 313 -33.48 4.08 -5.35
N PRO A 314 -33.84 2.95 -4.73
CA PRO A 314 -33.40 1.62 -5.19
C PRO A 314 -33.89 1.25 -6.59
N ASP A 315 -35.01 1.84 -7.03
CA ASP A 315 -35.64 1.59 -8.32
C ASP A 315 -35.03 2.41 -9.47
N GLN A 316 -34.13 3.35 -9.17
CA GLN A 316 -33.50 4.19 -10.18
C GLN A 316 -32.42 3.44 -10.97
N THR A 317 -32.17 3.92 -12.18
CA THR A 317 -31.22 3.33 -13.12
C THR A 317 -29.85 4.01 -13.05
N LEU A 318 -28.81 3.35 -13.56
CA LEU A 318 -27.51 3.99 -13.77
C LEU A 318 -27.59 5.18 -14.74
N GLY A 319 -28.56 5.19 -15.65
CA GLY A 319 -28.86 6.30 -16.55
C GLY A 319 -29.32 7.55 -15.80
N ASP A 320 -30.17 7.39 -14.79
CA ASP A 320 -30.63 8.52 -13.96
C ASP A 320 -29.47 9.14 -13.18
N LEU A 321 -28.60 8.29 -12.61
CA LEU A 321 -27.37 8.73 -11.97
C LEU A 321 -26.46 9.48 -12.95
N TYR A 322 -26.28 8.93 -14.15
CA TYR A 322 -25.45 9.53 -15.20
C TYR A 322 -25.99 10.90 -15.62
N ASN A 323 -27.30 11.00 -15.85
CA ASN A 323 -27.97 12.25 -16.21
C ASN A 323 -27.85 13.30 -15.10
N LEU A 324 -27.99 12.91 -13.84
CA LEU A 324 -27.81 13.79 -12.69
C LEU A 324 -26.36 14.31 -12.63
N LEU A 325 -25.37 13.44 -12.81
CA LEU A 325 -23.96 13.83 -12.82
C LEU A 325 -23.63 14.78 -13.97
N VAL A 326 -24.09 14.49 -15.18
CA VAL A 326 -23.85 15.32 -16.37
C VAL A 326 -24.54 16.68 -16.25
N SER A 327 -25.81 16.70 -15.81
CA SER A 327 -26.60 17.92 -15.78
C SER A 327 -26.24 18.83 -14.61
N GLN A 328 -25.99 18.28 -13.42
CA GLN A 328 -25.87 19.06 -12.19
C GLN A 328 -24.44 19.14 -11.66
N VAL A 329 -23.65 18.06 -11.70
CA VAL A 329 -22.42 17.95 -10.89
C VAL A 329 -21.14 18.20 -11.69
N VAL A 330 -21.01 17.58 -12.87
CA VAL A 330 -19.75 17.51 -13.63
C VAL A 330 -19.65 18.66 -14.63
N VAL A 331 -18.46 19.27 -14.72
CA VAL A 331 -18.12 20.19 -15.81
C VAL A 331 -17.60 19.36 -16.98
N LEU A 332 -18.38 19.26 -18.06
CA LEU A 332 -17.96 18.61 -19.31
C LEU A 332 -17.18 19.60 -20.19
N ALA A 333 -16.13 19.10 -20.85
CA ALA A 333 -15.40 19.88 -21.86
C ALA A 333 -16.25 20.01 -23.14
N LYS A 334 -16.06 21.09 -23.91
CA LYS A 334 -16.83 21.35 -25.15
C LYS A 334 -16.70 20.20 -26.16
N ASP A 335 -15.53 19.56 -26.23
CA ASP A 335 -15.22 18.44 -27.13
C ASP A 335 -15.94 17.12 -26.76
N GLN A 336 -16.54 17.04 -25.57
CA GLN A 336 -17.24 15.85 -25.08
C GLN A 336 -18.75 15.86 -25.35
N HIS A 337 -19.33 17.01 -25.73
CA HIS A 337 -20.76 17.07 -26.03
C HIS A 337 -21.12 16.31 -27.31
N ASP A 338 -20.16 16.17 -28.22
CA ASP A 338 -20.32 15.55 -29.54
C ASP A 338 -19.95 14.05 -29.58
N GLN A 339 -19.53 13.44 -28.47
CA GLN A 339 -19.15 12.02 -28.40
C GLN A 339 -20.33 11.11 -28.01
N PRO A 340 -20.35 9.83 -28.44
CA PRO A 340 -21.40 8.89 -28.04
C PRO A 340 -21.35 8.63 -26.52
N GLN A 341 -22.51 8.66 -25.88
CA GLN A 341 -22.65 8.38 -24.44
C GLN A 341 -22.36 6.90 -24.14
N PRO A 342 -21.76 6.56 -22.98
CA PRO A 342 -21.40 7.44 -21.86
C PRO A 342 -20.06 8.17 -22.06
N VAL A 343 -20.02 9.44 -21.66
CA VAL A 343 -18.86 10.35 -21.78
C VAL A 343 -17.75 10.02 -20.77
N PHE A 344 -18.09 9.33 -19.68
CA PHE A 344 -17.17 8.90 -18.63
C PHE A 344 -17.57 7.52 -18.10
N GLU A 345 -16.61 6.82 -17.48
CA GLU A 345 -16.80 5.49 -16.93
C GLU A 345 -16.93 5.52 -15.40
N LEU A 346 -17.86 4.75 -14.84
CA LEU A 346 -18.00 4.54 -13.39
C LEU A 346 -17.58 3.12 -13.02
N HIS A 347 -16.72 3.02 -11.99
CA HIS A 347 -16.21 1.75 -11.49
C HIS A 347 -16.51 1.56 -10.00
N SER A 348 -16.65 0.32 -9.54
CA SER A 348 -16.57 0.02 -8.11
C SER A 348 -15.14 0.23 -7.59
N ALA A 349 -15.00 0.60 -6.31
CA ALA A 349 -13.68 0.85 -5.72
C ALA A 349 -12.84 -0.44 -5.55
N TYR A 350 -13.41 -1.51 -4.96
CA TYR A 350 -12.71 -2.76 -4.69
C TYR A 350 -13.66 -3.97 -4.71
N PRO A 351 -13.42 -5.02 -5.54
CA PRO A 351 -12.48 -5.04 -6.67
C PRO A 351 -12.93 -4.04 -7.75
N THR A 352 -11.98 -3.50 -8.52
CA THR A 352 -12.31 -2.52 -9.58
C THR A 352 -13.06 -3.19 -10.72
N GLN A 353 -14.38 -3.06 -10.73
CA GLN A 353 -15.26 -3.57 -11.77
C GLN A 353 -15.97 -2.40 -12.46
N PRO A 354 -16.07 -2.42 -13.80
CA PRO A 354 -16.82 -1.40 -14.51
C PRO A 354 -18.32 -1.58 -14.30
N LEU A 355 -18.99 -0.54 -13.82
CA LEU A 355 -20.44 -0.51 -13.70
C LEU A 355 -21.08 0.22 -14.88
N LEU A 356 -20.44 1.28 -15.36
CA LEU A 356 -20.89 2.06 -16.51
C LEU A 356 -19.73 2.20 -17.50
N LYS A 357 -19.81 1.49 -18.63
CA LYS A 357 -18.86 1.59 -19.75
C LYS A 357 -19.54 1.75 -21.10
N THR A 358 -20.69 1.12 -21.28
CA THR A 358 -21.42 1.08 -22.56
C THR A 358 -22.82 1.66 -22.36
N ALA A 359 -23.45 2.18 -23.42
CA ALA A 359 -24.81 2.72 -23.37
C ALA A 359 -25.85 1.70 -22.84
N GLN A 360 -25.61 0.40 -23.05
CA GLN A 360 -26.46 -0.68 -22.52
C GLN A 360 -26.42 -0.79 -20.99
N ASP A 361 -25.41 -0.23 -20.34
CA ASP A 361 -25.30 -0.23 -18.89
C ASP A 361 -26.19 0.85 -18.24
N LEU A 362 -26.71 1.80 -19.02
CA LEU A 362 -27.57 2.88 -18.51
C LEU A 362 -28.91 2.36 -17.99
N ASP A 363 -29.43 1.28 -18.58
CA ASP A 363 -30.73 0.71 -18.22
C ASP A 363 -30.68 -0.18 -16.96
N LYS A 364 -29.48 -0.47 -16.43
CA LYS A 364 -29.29 -1.34 -15.27
C LYS A 364 -29.81 -0.67 -13.99
N GLN A 365 -30.54 -1.42 -13.19
CA GLN A 365 -31.02 -0.96 -11.89
C GLN A 365 -29.91 -0.99 -10.84
N LEU A 366 -29.86 0.04 -9.99
CA LEU A 366 -28.80 0.22 -8.99
C LEU A 366 -28.73 -0.96 -7.99
N VAL A 367 -29.86 -1.44 -7.50
CA VAL A 367 -29.90 -2.52 -6.48
C VAL A 367 -30.01 -3.91 -7.10
N ALA A 368 -30.86 -4.10 -8.11
CA ALA A 368 -31.14 -5.41 -8.68
C ALA A 368 -29.99 -5.94 -9.55
N ASP A 369 -29.45 -5.10 -10.46
CA ASP A 369 -28.45 -5.52 -11.44
C ASP A 369 -27.02 -5.20 -10.99
N CYS A 370 -26.80 -4.03 -10.40
CA CYS A 370 -25.48 -3.60 -9.95
C CYS A 370 -25.11 -4.06 -8.53
N GLN A 371 -26.05 -4.68 -7.81
CA GLN A 371 -25.88 -5.19 -6.44
C GLN A 371 -25.30 -4.15 -5.48
N LEU A 372 -25.63 -2.86 -5.68
CA LEU A 372 -25.13 -1.79 -4.84
C LEU A 372 -25.81 -1.85 -3.47
N PRO A 373 -25.07 -2.03 -2.37
CA PRO A 373 -25.62 -1.93 -1.02
C PRO A 373 -26.10 -0.50 -0.69
N HIS A 374 -26.75 -0.34 0.46
CA HIS A 374 -27.25 0.95 0.99
C HIS A 374 -26.20 2.08 0.89
N ARG A 375 -24.91 1.78 1.08
CA ARG A 375 -23.80 2.72 0.87
C ARG A 375 -22.77 2.13 -0.08
N SER A 376 -22.48 2.84 -1.16
CA SER A 376 -21.51 2.37 -2.18
C SER A 376 -20.54 3.46 -2.60
N LEU A 377 -19.25 3.10 -2.72
CA LEU A 377 -18.21 3.98 -3.24
C LEU A 377 -17.89 3.63 -4.70
N LEU A 378 -18.13 4.58 -5.58
CA LEU A 378 -17.82 4.53 -7.00
C LEU A 378 -16.61 5.41 -7.32
N VAL A 379 -15.87 5.05 -8.34
CA VAL A 379 -14.70 5.77 -8.84
C VAL A 379 -15.00 6.27 -10.24
N TYR A 380 -14.91 7.59 -10.41
CA TYR A 380 -15.03 8.26 -11.70
C TYR A 380 -13.75 8.07 -12.50
N ARG A 381 -13.87 7.61 -13.75
CA ARG A 381 -12.76 7.54 -14.72
C ARG A 381 -13.14 8.24 -16.01
N ASP A 382 -12.21 9.06 -16.47
CA ASP A 382 -12.29 9.76 -17.75
C ASP A 382 -10.90 9.76 -18.39
N ASN A 383 -10.87 9.81 -19.72
CA ASN A 383 -9.65 9.87 -20.52
C ASN A 383 -9.07 11.28 -20.58
N TYR A 384 -9.87 12.30 -20.23
CA TYR A 384 -9.47 13.71 -20.25
C TYR A 384 -9.02 14.18 -18.87
N LYS A 385 -7.79 14.71 -18.77
CA LYS A 385 -7.29 15.34 -17.54
C LYS A 385 -7.79 16.78 -17.45
N ARG A 386 -8.53 17.09 -16.39
CA ARG A 386 -9.00 18.46 -16.08
C ARG A 386 -8.39 18.96 -14.78
N ALA A 387 -8.24 20.27 -14.67
CA ALA A 387 -7.90 20.94 -13.43
C ALA A 387 -9.06 20.90 -12.42
N GLN A 388 -10.31 20.76 -12.90
CA GLN A 388 -11.51 20.80 -12.08
C GLN A 388 -12.61 19.94 -12.71
N TYR A 389 -13.17 19.00 -11.96
CA TYR A 389 -14.21 18.08 -12.44
C TYR A 389 -15.63 18.49 -11.99
N ILE A 390 -15.76 19.14 -10.83
CA ILE A 390 -17.04 19.53 -10.24
C ILE A 390 -17.31 21.02 -10.48
N LYS A 391 -18.59 21.39 -10.68
CA LYS A 391 -18.99 22.80 -10.81
C LYS A 391 -18.69 23.61 -9.54
N ASN A 392 -18.35 24.89 -9.74
CA ASN A 392 -17.98 25.82 -8.66
C ASN A 392 -19.07 26.00 -7.59
N GLU A 393 -20.35 25.88 -7.95
CA GLU A 393 -21.48 26.04 -7.03
C GLU A 393 -21.42 25.04 -5.87
N TYR A 394 -21.10 23.79 -6.17
CA TYR A 394 -21.00 22.72 -5.18
C TYR A 394 -19.65 22.67 -4.45
N LEU A 395 -18.60 23.24 -5.07
CA LEU A 395 -17.30 23.38 -4.42
C LEU A 395 -17.31 24.49 -3.36
N ASN A 396 -18.10 25.53 -3.55
CA ASN A 396 -18.28 26.59 -2.56
C ASN A 396 -19.06 26.11 -1.33
N SER A 397 -19.96 25.13 -1.50
CA SER A 397 -20.68 24.46 -0.41
C SER A 397 -19.97 23.19 0.08
N ALA A 398 -18.73 22.94 -0.35
CA ALA A 398 -18.05 21.69 -0.04
C ALA A 398 -17.67 21.62 1.44
N LYS A 399 -17.92 20.45 2.03
CA LYS A 399 -17.55 20.13 3.41
C LYS A 399 -16.20 19.41 3.44
N THR A 400 -15.53 19.45 4.58
CA THR A 400 -14.33 18.66 4.81
C THR A 400 -14.69 17.18 4.96
N LEU A 401 -13.81 16.25 4.52
CA LEU A 401 -14.00 14.80 4.74
C LEU A 401 -14.26 14.43 6.21
N ASP A 402 -13.75 15.21 7.16
CA ASP A 402 -13.99 15.04 8.60
C ASP A 402 -15.43 15.27 9.04
N GLU A 403 -16.23 15.96 8.20
CA GLU A 403 -17.64 16.21 8.48
C GLU A 403 -18.57 15.08 8.04
N LEU A 404 -18.02 14.05 7.38
CA LEU A 404 -18.73 12.82 7.08
C LEU A 404 -19.32 12.25 8.37
N GLU A 405 -20.60 11.89 8.35
CA GLU A 405 -21.32 11.36 9.51
C GLU A 405 -20.61 10.16 10.14
N GLU A 406 -19.97 9.33 9.32
CA GLU A 406 -19.19 8.16 9.74
C GLU A 406 -17.96 8.56 10.58
N VAL A 407 -17.24 9.59 10.12
CA VAL A 407 -16.05 10.10 10.83
C VAL A 407 -16.45 10.80 12.12
N LYS A 408 -17.62 11.47 12.13
CA LYS A 408 -18.19 12.08 13.34
C LYS A 408 -18.58 11.04 14.38
N VAL A 409 -19.24 9.95 13.98
CA VAL A 409 -19.64 8.88 14.91
C VAL A 409 -18.41 8.21 15.53
N SER A 410 -17.39 7.88 14.73
CA SER A 410 -16.13 7.32 15.24
C SER A 410 -15.37 8.25 16.19
N LYS A 411 -15.33 9.56 15.91
CA LYS A 411 -14.76 10.57 16.83
C LYS A 411 -15.59 10.72 18.12
N GLN A 412 -16.91 10.55 18.05
CA GLN A 412 -17.78 10.62 19.22
C GLN A 412 -17.65 9.37 20.12
N GLU A 413 -17.57 8.17 19.54
CA GLU A 413 -17.38 6.92 20.28
C GLU A 413 -16.06 6.91 21.04
N SER A 414 -14.95 7.27 20.38
CA SER A 414 -13.64 7.41 21.02
C SER A 414 -13.64 8.45 22.15
N THR A 415 -14.37 9.56 22.00
CA THR A 415 -14.49 10.59 23.07
C THR A 415 -15.31 10.08 24.27
N VAL A 416 -16.26 9.16 24.07
CA VAL A 416 -17.08 8.58 25.14
C VAL A 416 -16.28 7.54 25.92
N GLU A 417 -15.46 6.72 25.27
CA GLU A 417 -14.59 5.73 25.91
C GLU A 417 -13.57 6.39 26.87
N ILE A 418 -12.92 7.48 26.44
CA ILE A 418 -11.96 8.26 27.25
C ILE A 418 -12.65 8.86 28.50
N LYS A 419 -13.94 9.21 28.42
CA LYS A 419 -14.72 9.73 29.56
C LYS A 419 -15.18 8.65 30.54
N GLN A 420 -15.36 7.42 30.08
CA GLN A 420 -15.72 6.30 30.95
C GLN A 420 -14.53 5.78 31.77
N GLU A 421 -13.31 5.77 31.21
CA GLU A 421 -12.11 5.38 31.95
C GLU A 421 -11.69 6.42 33.00
N SER A 422 -11.86 7.71 32.73
CA SER A 422 -11.55 8.78 33.68
C SER A 422 -12.49 8.84 34.89
N THR A 423 -13.67 8.22 34.83
CA THR A 423 -14.62 8.15 35.97
C THR A 423 -14.50 6.87 36.82
N ALA A 424 -13.77 5.85 36.36
CA ALA A 424 -13.58 4.59 37.09
C ALA A 424 -12.41 4.60 38.09
N SER A 425 -11.53 5.61 38.05
CA SER A 425 -10.37 5.75 38.95
C SER A 425 -10.69 6.56 40.21
N ALA A 426 -11.61 6.07 41.04
CA ALA A 426 -11.75 6.53 42.42
C ALA A 426 -12.09 5.35 43.35
N LYS A 427 -11.05 4.68 43.88
CA LYS A 427 -11.19 3.77 45.03
C LYS A 427 -10.66 4.45 46.30
N PRO A 428 -11.38 4.35 47.43
CA PRO A 428 -10.91 4.88 48.71
C PRO A 428 -9.90 3.93 49.35
N GLN A 429 -8.85 4.51 49.95
CA GLN A 429 -7.89 3.81 50.80
C GLN A 429 -8.59 3.24 52.05
N ARG A 430 -8.33 1.96 52.37
CA ARG A 430 -8.56 1.45 53.72
C ARG A 430 -7.36 0.65 54.21
N THR A 431 -6.94 1.05 55.39
CA THR A 431 -5.79 0.63 56.18
C THR A 431 -5.89 -0.82 56.64
N VAL A 432 -4.72 -1.44 56.73
CA VAL A 432 -4.50 -2.81 57.18
C VAL A 432 -4.65 -2.88 58.69
N SER A 433 -5.50 -3.76 59.21
CA SER A 433 -5.37 -4.29 60.57
C SER A 433 -5.72 -5.78 60.57
N SER A 434 -4.85 -6.53 61.23
CA SER A 434 -4.83 -7.98 61.32
C SER A 434 -5.79 -8.48 62.42
N THR A 435 -6.54 -9.54 62.13
CA THR A 435 -7.03 -10.49 63.15
C THR A 435 -7.46 -11.80 62.48
N ASN A 436 -6.96 -12.91 63.02
CA ASN A 436 -7.16 -14.29 62.60
C ASN A 436 -8.54 -14.80 63.02
N GLU A 437 -9.37 -15.28 62.08
CA GLU A 437 -10.42 -16.29 62.32
C GLU A 437 -10.71 -17.12 61.04
N PRO A 438 -11.17 -18.39 61.16
CA PRO A 438 -11.05 -19.40 60.11
C PRO A 438 -12.13 -19.29 59.01
N ARG A 439 -11.70 -19.64 57.79
CA ARG A 439 -12.51 -19.59 56.55
C ARG A 439 -13.79 -20.43 56.65
N LYS A 440 -14.96 -19.77 56.59
CA LYS A 440 -16.27 -20.40 56.40
C LYS A 440 -16.40 -20.90 54.96
N VAL A 441 -16.49 -22.21 54.79
CA VAL A 441 -16.80 -22.86 53.50
C VAL A 441 -18.27 -22.61 53.14
N PRO A 442 -18.61 -22.22 51.90
CA PRO A 442 -19.99 -21.97 51.50
C PRO A 442 -20.86 -23.24 51.50
N LYS A 443 -22.14 -23.08 51.87
CA LYS A 443 -23.11 -24.17 52.13
C LYS A 443 -23.52 -25.03 50.92
N TRP A 444 -23.04 -24.75 49.71
CA TRP A 444 -23.34 -25.57 48.52
C TRP A 444 -22.34 -26.71 48.27
N LEU A 445 -21.26 -26.81 49.08
CA LEU A 445 -20.22 -27.84 48.96
C LEU A 445 -20.34 -28.98 50.00
N LYS A 446 -21.51 -29.17 50.63
CA LYS A 446 -21.74 -30.24 51.61
C LYS A 446 -23.02 -31.02 51.32
N LEU A 447 -23.05 -31.79 50.25
CA LEU A 447 -23.99 -32.91 50.10
C LEU A 447 -23.31 -34.06 49.35
N GLY A 448 -23.24 -35.23 49.98
CA GLY A 448 -22.81 -36.46 49.32
C GLY A 448 -22.05 -37.47 50.18
N LYS A 449 -22.52 -37.78 51.41
CA LYS A 449 -22.29 -39.10 52.05
C LYS A 449 -23.43 -39.42 53.04
N LYS A 450 -24.45 -40.08 52.55
CA LYS A 450 -24.92 -41.36 53.08
C LYS A 450 -25.68 -42.10 51.98
#